data_AF-A0A2V8UET3-F1
#
_entry.id   AF-A0A2V8UET3-F1
#
_cell.length_a   1.000
_cell.length_b   1.000
_cell.length_c   1.000
_cell.angle_alpha   90.00
_cell.angle_beta   90.00
_cell.angle_gamma   90.00
#
_symmetry.space_group_name_H-M   'P 1'
#
loop_
_entity.id
_entity.type
_entity.pdbx_description
1 polymer ?
#
loop_
_entity_poly.entity_id
_entity_poly.type
_entity_poly.pdbx_seq_one_letter_code
_entity_poly.pdbx_strand_id
1 'polypeptide(L)'
;MILPDQPAESAVTAEGEPTTPPENNAAAAPPAYWLLSLFSPAAADSVDWSRGNYFVLPRNGRVESPVRSGDLKKTVNMVGEGSVLLAGSPVNGAAPDVAPDGFAHPVYRAGFALVIPIPWQAAS
;
A
#
# COMPACT_ATOMS: atom_id res chain seq x y z
N MET A 1 -17.65 26.24 80.46
CA MET A 1 -17.38 27.31 79.49
C MET A 1 -15.97 27.10 78.97
N ILE A 2 -15.86 26.39 77.83
CA ILE A 2 -14.61 26.03 77.15
C ILE A 2 -14.93 26.12 75.66
N LEU A 3 -14.17 26.92 74.91
CA LEU A 3 -14.18 26.92 73.44
C LEU A 3 -13.42 25.69 72.94
N PRO A 4 -13.84 25.11 71.81
CA PRO A 4 -12.83 24.66 70.85
C PRO A 4 -12.98 25.39 69.50
N ASP A 5 -11.81 25.77 69.01
CA ASP A 5 -11.46 26.23 67.68
C ASP A 5 -11.46 25.05 66.70
N GLN A 6 -12.05 25.17 65.50
CA GLN A 6 -11.73 24.37 64.31
C GLN A 6 -12.03 25.17 63.02
N PRO A 7 -11.18 25.04 61.98
CA PRO A 7 -10.99 26.04 60.94
C PRO A 7 -11.87 25.88 59.69
N ALA A 8 -11.86 26.93 58.87
CA ALA A 8 -12.47 27.01 57.54
C ALA A 8 -11.84 26.04 56.53
N GLU A 9 -12.68 25.39 55.72
CA GLU A 9 -12.25 24.65 54.52
C GLU A 9 -12.99 25.20 53.29
N SER A 10 -12.21 25.88 52.45
CA SER A 10 -12.54 26.26 51.07
C SER A 10 -12.34 25.08 50.14
N ALA A 11 -13.24 24.85 49.19
CA ALA A 11 -12.89 24.42 47.83
C ALA A 11 -14.07 24.47 46.85
N VAL A 12 -14.15 25.57 46.11
CA VAL A 12 -14.20 25.66 44.63
C VAL A 12 -15.03 24.59 43.89
N THR A 13 -16.17 25.05 43.36
CA THR A 13 -16.97 24.43 42.30
C THR A 13 -16.13 24.28 41.02
N ALA A 14 -16.04 23.06 40.47
CA ALA A 14 -15.39 22.79 39.19
C ALA A 14 -16.37 23.12 38.03
N GLU A 15 -16.02 24.15 37.25
CA GLU A 15 -16.69 24.51 35.99
C GLU A 15 -16.04 23.78 34.80
N GLY A 16 -16.89 23.19 33.95
CA GLY A 16 -16.71 23.15 32.49
C GLY A 16 -15.74 22.10 31.92
N GLU A 17 -16.24 20.91 31.61
CA GLU A 17 -15.58 19.96 30.72
C GLU A 17 -15.66 20.48 29.26
N PRO A 18 -14.55 20.63 28.52
CA PRO A 18 -14.58 21.11 27.15
C PRO A 18 -15.17 20.05 26.23
N THR A 19 -16.29 20.38 25.59
CA THR A 19 -16.93 19.54 24.57
C THR A 19 -16.14 19.61 23.27
N THR A 20 -15.41 18.54 22.96
CA THR A 20 -14.76 18.35 21.65
C THR A 20 -15.84 18.24 20.56
N PRO A 21 -15.78 19.00 19.46
CA PRO A 21 -16.69 18.82 18.33
C PRO A 21 -16.54 17.41 17.73
N PRO A 22 -17.61 16.80 17.20
CA PRO A 22 -17.52 15.49 16.56
C PRO A 22 -16.59 15.58 15.35
N GLU A 23 -15.51 14.79 15.37
CA GLU A 23 -14.65 14.60 14.21
C GLU A 23 -15.50 14.06 13.06
N ASN A 24 -15.62 14.87 12.01
CA ASN A 24 -16.20 14.47 10.75
C ASN A 24 -15.33 13.36 10.16
N ASN A 25 -15.66 12.10 10.47
CA ASN A 25 -15.02 10.93 9.91
C ASN A 25 -15.50 10.76 8.47
N ALA A 26 -15.10 11.69 7.60
CA ALA A 26 -15.16 11.49 6.16
C ALA A 26 -14.36 10.21 5.90
N ALA A 27 -15.05 9.15 5.49
CA ALA A 27 -14.46 7.84 5.21
C ALA A 27 -13.13 8.04 4.48
N ALA A 28 -12.01 7.72 5.17
CA ALA A 28 -10.68 8.01 4.68
C ALA A 28 -10.55 7.45 3.26
N ALA A 29 -10.21 8.30 2.30
CA ALA A 29 -10.03 7.85 0.92
C ALA A 29 -9.03 6.67 0.91
N PRO A 30 -9.27 5.61 0.12
CA PRO A 30 -8.39 4.45 0.12
C PRO A 30 -6.95 4.89 -0.19
N PRO A 31 -5.95 4.35 0.53
CA PRO A 31 -4.57 4.81 0.41
C PRO A 31 -4.05 4.64 -1.01
N ALA A 32 -3.29 5.63 -1.46
CA ALA A 32 -2.60 5.59 -2.74
C ALA A 32 -1.12 5.27 -2.55
N TYR A 33 -0.57 4.50 -3.48
CA TYR A 33 0.77 3.94 -3.44
C TYR A 33 1.52 4.29 -4.72
N TRP A 34 2.62 5.03 -4.60
CA TRP A 34 3.53 5.35 -5.69
C TRP A 34 4.56 4.24 -5.87
N LEU A 35 4.63 3.64 -7.06
CA LEU A 35 5.52 2.53 -7.38
C LEU A 35 6.94 2.99 -7.71
N LEU A 36 7.93 2.40 -7.03
CA LEU A 36 9.37 2.56 -7.30
C LEU A 36 10.01 1.31 -7.93
N SER A 37 9.19 0.35 -8.34
CA SER A 37 9.62 -0.89 -8.98
C SER A 37 8.59 -1.34 -10.00
N LEU A 38 9.00 -2.19 -10.96
CA LEU A 38 8.04 -2.91 -11.79
C LEU A 38 7.20 -3.85 -10.94
N PHE A 39 5.89 -3.81 -11.15
CA PHE A 39 4.92 -4.52 -10.32
C PHE A 39 4.11 -5.53 -11.13
N SER A 40 3.98 -6.73 -10.58
CA SER A 40 3.02 -7.75 -11.03
C SER A 40 2.12 -8.06 -9.84
N PRO A 41 0.80 -7.78 -9.90
CA PRO A 41 -0.10 -8.00 -8.76
C PRO A 41 -0.05 -9.44 -8.25
N ALA A 42 0.02 -9.60 -6.93
CA ALA A 42 -0.28 -10.87 -6.29
C ALA A 42 -1.80 -11.11 -6.26
N ALA A 43 -2.21 -12.37 -6.10
CA ALA A 43 -3.63 -12.73 -6.01
C ALA A 43 -4.36 -12.05 -4.83
N ALA A 44 -3.61 -11.70 -3.77
CA ALA A 44 -4.15 -11.02 -2.60
C ALA A 44 -4.13 -9.48 -2.71
N ASP A 45 -3.53 -8.91 -3.75
CA ASP A 45 -3.45 -7.45 -3.90
C ASP A 45 -4.79 -6.90 -4.39
N SER A 46 -5.46 -6.10 -3.57
CA SER A 46 -6.75 -5.49 -3.87
C SER A 46 -6.59 -4.11 -4.52
N VAL A 47 -5.99 -4.06 -5.72
CA VAL A 47 -5.82 -2.81 -6.48
C VAL A 47 -7.13 -2.41 -7.15
N ASP A 48 -7.53 -1.15 -6.97
CA ASP A 48 -8.63 -0.53 -7.72
C ASP A 48 -8.12 0.01 -9.05
N TRP A 49 -8.26 -0.80 -10.10
CA TRP A 49 -7.84 -0.46 -11.47
C TRP A 49 -8.68 0.63 -12.15
N SER A 50 -9.83 1.00 -11.57
CA SER A 50 -10.66 2.08 -12.11
C SER A 50 -10.17 3.47 -11.72
N ARG A 51 -9.17 3.54 -10.83
CA ARG A 51 -8.62 4.77 -10.25
C ARG A 51 -7.10 4.80 -10.31
N GLY A 52 -6.54 5.97 -10.03
CA GLY A 52 -5.10 6.19 -10.00
C GLY A 52 -4.55 6.60 -11.37
N ASN A 53 -3.24 6.47 -11.54
CA ASN A 53 -2.58 6.76 -12.80
C ASN A 53 -1.46 5.73 -12.97
N TYR A 54 -1.64 4.82 -13.91
CA TYR A 54 -0.68 3.75 -14.14
C TYR A 54 -0.55 3.47 -15.63
N PHE A 55 0.55 2.84 -15.98
CA PHE A 55 0.77 2.31 -17.32
C PHE A 55 1.28 0.89 -17.22
N VAL A 56 0.97 0.12 -18.26
CA VAL A 56 1.36 -1.28 -18.37
C VAL A 56 2.37 -1.40 -19.49
N LEU A 57 3.45 -2.14 -19.25
CA LEU A 57 4.45 -2.44 -20.26
C LEU A 57 4.71 -3.94 -20.37
N PRO A 58 4.91 -4.45 -21.60
CA PRO A 58 5.33 -5.82 -21.79
C PRO A 58 6.79 -5.95 -21.37
N ARG A 59 7.11 -7.04 -20.70
CA ARG A 59 8.48 -7.41 -20.35
C ARG A 59 8.72 -8.84 -20.80
N ASN A 60 9.82 -9.06 -21.50
CA ASN A 60 10.33 -10.37 -21.89
C ASN A 60 11.85 -10.43 -21.65
N GLY A 61 12.49 -11.50 -22.14
CA GLY A 61 13.93 -11.60 -22.21
C GLY A 61 14.33 -12.99 -22.68
N ARG A 62 15.62 -13.31 -22.58
CA ARG A 62 16.11 -14.67 -22.78
C ARG A 62 16.45 -15.31 -21.45
N VAL A 63 16.21 -16.62 -21.35
CA VAL A 63 16.63 -17.41 -20.19
C VAL A 63 18.15 -17.54 -20.22
N GLU A 64 18.76 -17.40 -19.06
CA GLU A 64 20.16 -17.73 -18.80
C GLU A 64 20.12 -18.84 -17.75
N SER A 65 20.67 -20.01 -18.10
CA SER A 65 20.69 -21.21 -17.26
C SER A 65 21.71 -22.20 -17.81
N PRO A 66 22.43 -22.93 -16.93
CA PRO A 66 23.32 -24.02 -17.34
C PRO A 66 22.65 -25.14 -18.14
N VAL A 67 21.33 -25.35 -17.96
CA VAL A 67 20.59 -26.44 -18.64
C VAL A 67 20.24 -26.08 -20.08
N ARG A 68 19.77 -24.84 -20.29
CA ARG A 68 19.33 -24.33 -21.59
C ARG A 68 19.34 -22.80 -21.56
N SER A 69 20.10 -22.17 -22.45
CA SER A 69 20.25 -20.72 -22.50
C SER A 69 19.82 -20.15 -23.84
N GLY A 70 19.36 -18.89 -23.83
CA GLY A 70 18.96 -18.18 -25.03
C GLY A 70 17.47 -18.32 -25.39
N ASP A 71 16.74 -19.28 -24.83
CA ASP A 71 15.30 -19.42 -25.10
C ASP A 71 14.51 -18.18 -24.65
N LEU A 72 13.44 -17.85 -25.39
CA LEU A 72 12.59 -16.71 -25.06
C LEU A 72 11.73 -17.00 -23.83
N LYS A 73 11.87 -16.16 -22.79
CA LYS A 73 10.96 -16.14 -21.64
C LYS A 73 9.54 -15.82 -22.11
N LYS A 74 8.55 -16.31 -21.37
CA LYS A 74 7.16 -15.86 -21.51
C LYS A 74 7.10 -14.33 -21.29
N THR A 75 6.34 -13.66 -22.14
CA THR A 75 6.08 -12.22 -21.98
C THR A 75 5.04 -12.06 -20.87
N VAL A 76 5.30 -11.15 -19.93
CA VAL A 76 4.29 -10.74 -18.95
C VAL A 76 4.16 -9.22 -18.98
N ASN A 77 2.93 -8.77 -18.79
CA ASN A 77 2.59 -7.37 -18.63
C ASN A 77 2.81 -6.97 -17.18
N MET A 78 3.52 -5.88 -16.96
CA MET A 78 3.83 -5.36 -15.64
C MET A 78 3.41 -3.90 -15.55
N VAL A 79 3.01 -3.48 -14.37
CA VAL A 79 2.77 -2.06 -14.09
C VAL A 79 4.12 -1.36 -13.95
N GLY A 80 4.26 -0.22 -14.61
CA GLY A 80 5.51 0.53 -14.66
C GLY A 80 5.81 1.34 -13.40
N GLU A 81 7.10 1.56 -13.17
CA GLU A 81 7.60 2.51 -12.17
C GLU A 81 7.03 3.91 -12.41
N GLY A 82 6.77 4.65 -11.33
CA GLY A 82 6.11 5.95 -11.41
C GLY A 82 4.58 5.88 -11.36
N SER A 83 3.98 4.70 -11.53
CA SER A 83 2.53 4.53 -11.41
C SER A 83 2.05 4.78 -9.98
N VAL A 84 0.83 5.29 -9.86
CA VAL A 84 0.11 5.48 -8.60
C VAL A 84 -1.11 4.56 -8.59
N LEU A 85 -1.12 3.63 -7.63
CA LEU A 85 -2.18 2.64 -7.45
C LEU A 85 -2.99 2.95 -6.20
N LEU A 86 -4.31 2.77 -6.25
CA LEU A 86 -5.15 2.81 -5.06
C LEU A 86 -5.47 1.39 -4.65
N ALA A 87 -5.30 1.08 -3.38
CA ALA A 87 -5.58 -0.25 -2.83
C ALA A 87 -6.03 -0.15 -1.37
N GLY A 88 -6.80 -1.12 -0.88
CA GLY A 88 -7.24 -1.16 0.52
C GLY A 88 -6.12 -1.41 1.54
N SER A 89 -4.97 -1.90 1.07
CA SER A 89 -3.76 -2.16 1.85
C SER A 89 -2.52 -2.02 0.97
N PRO A 90 -1.30 -1.96 1.54
CA PRO A 90 -0.09 -2.00 0.74
C PRO A 90 -0.06 -3.24 -0.17
N VAL A 91 0.31 -3.02 -1.43
CA VAL A 91 0.46 -4.09 -2.42
C VAL A 91 1.77 -4.83 -2.21
N ASN A 92 1.75 -6.16 -2.37
CA ASN A 92 2.92 -7.01 -2.19
C ASN A 92 3.61 -7.33 -3.51
N GLY A 93 2.82 -7.56 -4.56
CA GLY A 93 3.29 -8.06 -5.84
C GLY A 93 3.73 -9.51 -5.80
N ALA A 94 4.05 -10.04 -6.98
CA ALA A 94 4.39 -11.44 -7.17
C ALA A 94 5.58 -11.60 -8.11
N ALA A 95 6.22 -12.76 -8.04
CA ALA A 95 7.23 -13.20 -8.98
C ALA A 95 6.67 -14.31 -9.88
N PRO A 96 6.02 -13.97 -11.01
CA PRO A 96 5.49 -14.99 -11.91
C PRO A 96 6.62 -15.82 -12.54
N ASP A 97 6.35 -17.11 -12.72
CA ASP A 97 7.20 -17.98 -13.53
C ASP A 97 7.03 -17.63 -15.01
N VAL A 98 8.13 -17.23 -15.63
CA VAL A 98 8.21 -16.86 -17.05
C VAL A 98 9.07 -17.86 -17.84
N ALA A 99 9.28 -19.04 -17.30
CA ALA A 99 9.95 -20.13 -18.01
C ALA A 99 9.23 -20.49 -19.32
N PRO A 100 9.98 -20.79 -20.40
CA PRO A 100 9.43 -21.43 -21.58
C PRO A 100 8.68 -22.73 -21.23
N ASP A 101 7.78 -23.18 -22.10
CA ASP A 101 7.08 -24.43 -21.85
C ASP A 101 8.05 -25.63 -21.83
N GLY A 102 7.84 -26.53 -20.88
CA GLY A 102 8.70 -27.70 -20.65
C GLY A 102 10.13 -27.35 -20.19
N PHE A 103 10.39 -26.12 -19.70
CA PHE A 103 11.69 -25.79 -19.13
C PHE A 103 11.95 -26.55 -17.82
N ALA A 104 13.21 -26.89 -17.57
CA ALA A 104 13.60 -27.82 -16.50
C ALA A 104 13.35 -27.29 -15.06
N HIS A 105 13.19 -25.98 -14.91
CA HIS A 105 12.97 -25.30 -13.64
C HIS A 105 12.23 -23.97 -13.89
N PRO A 106 11.59 -23.39 -12.86
CA PRO A 106 10.97 -22.08 -13.01
C PRO A 106 12.02 -21.01 -13.30
N VAL A 107 11.59 -19.94 -13.96
CA VAL A 107 12.39 -18.74 -14.24
C VAL A 107 11.56 -17.55 -13.80
N TYR A 108 11.87 -17.00 -12.63
CA TYR A 108 11.05 -15.95 -12.06
C TYR A 108 11.38 -14.57 -12.61
N ARG A 109 10.32 -13.77 -12.80
CA ARG A 109 10.42 -12.34 -12.99
C ARG A 109 10.06 -11.64 -11.68
N ALA A 110 10.97 -10.87 -11.09
CA ALA A 110 10.62 -10.07 -9.93
C ALA A 110 9.55 -9.01 -10.32
N GLY A 111 8.43 -9.04 -9.62
CA GLY A 111 7.35 -8.05 -9.72
C GLY A 111 6.80 -7.64 -8.36
N PHE A 112 7.63 -7.78 -7.32
CA PHE A 112 7.33 -7.34 -5.95
C PHE A 112 7.24 -5.82 -5.89
N ALA A 113 6.31 -5.30 -5.10
CA ALA A 113 6.09 -3.87 -5.02
C ALA A 113 7.02 -3.22 -4.01
N LEU A 114 7.85 -2.29 -4.47
CA LEU A 114 8.46 -1.25 -3.65
C LEU A 114 7.63 0.03 -3.81
N VAL A 115 6.99 0.48 -2.72
CA VAL A 115 6.00 1.56 -2.77
C VAL A 115 6.19 2.61 -1.69
N ILE A 116 5.78 3.84 -1.99
CA ILE A 116 5.63 4.92 -1.02
C ILE A 116 4.14 5.28 -0.93
N PRO A 117 3.53 5.27 0.28
CA PRO A 117 2.17 5.78 0.44
C PRO A 117 2.16 7.30 0.24
N ILE A 118 1.22 7.82 -0.54
CA ILE A 118 1.08 9.25 -0.83
C ILE A 118 -0.34 9.73 -0.56
N PRO A 119 -0.52 11.01 -0.18
CA PRO A 119 -1.84 11.63 -0.24
C PRO A 119 -2.30 11.71 -1.70
N TRP A 120 -3.53 11.28 -1.98
CA TRP A 120 -4.08 11.34 -3.33
C TRP A 120 -5.38 12.12 -3.35
N GLN A 121 -5.37 13.22 -4.09
CA GLN A 121 -6.59 13.92 -4.48
C GLN A 121 -6.87 13.54 -5.92
N ALA A 122 -8.01 12.91 -6.17
CA ALA A 122 -8.48 12.78 -7.54
C ALA A 122 -8.67 14.20 -8.10
N ALA A 123 -8.23 14.45 -9.34
CA ALA A 123 -8.57 15.70 -10.00
C ALA A 123 -10.10 15.78 -10.10
N SER A 124 -10.68 16.81 -9.49
CA SER A 124 -12.11 17.12 -9.53
C SER A 124 -12.57 17.47 -10.94
#